data_AF-A0A7X7IUX8-F1
#
_entry.id   AF-A0A7X7IUX8-F1
#
_cell.length_a   1.000
_cell.length_b   1.000
_cell.length_c   1.000
_cell.angle_alpha   90.00
_cell.angle_beta   90.00
_cell.angle_gamma   90.00
#
_symmetry.space_group_name_H-M   'P 1'
#
loop_
_entity.id
_entity.type
_entity.pdbx_description
1 polymer ?
#
loop_
_entity_poly.entity_id
_entity_poly.type
_entity_poly.pdbx_seq_one_letter_code
_entity_poly.pdbx_strand_id
1 'polypeptide(L)'
;AQLKADDFDWKAIFAEGVRWFHSGGIFAALSDTTPEVIVAGMKAAKAAGAVVSFDLNYRAKLWNIRGGHEHGVKTLEPILQHVDVLVGNEEDLQMGLGIPGPEVEAKSALDPSAFVSMIGKVTKKQPNIKVVATTLREVHSTNRHGWSAVAWINGEVAQAPIRDLDVYDRVGGGDGFAAGLFYGLLQGASPDEAVRLGWAHGALLTTYPGDTTMASLDQVKALAKGGSARIQR
;
A
#
# COMPACT_ATOMS: atom_id res chain seq x y z
N ALA A 1 1.41 -1.29 22.24
CA ALA A 1 2.67 -2.06 22.11
C ALA A 1 3.76 -1.30 22.87
N GLN A 2 4.68 -1.97 23.57
CA GLN A 2 5.82 -1.30 24.23
C GLN A 2 7.15 -1.59 23.51
N LEU A 3 7.08 -1.94 22.23
CA LEU A 3 8.25 -2.27 21.42
C LEU A 3 9.15 -1.05 21.27
N LYS A 4 10.45 -1.26 21.38
CA LYS A 4 11.52 -0.30 21.21
C LYS A 4 12.45 -0.73 20.09
N ALA A 5 13.23 0.22 19.57
CA ALA A 5 14.11 -0.01 18.44
C ALA A 5 15.17 -1.09 18.71
N ASP A 6 15.60 -1.25 19.97
CA ASP A 6 16.59 -2.21 20.45
C ASP A 6 16.02 -3.59 20.78
N ASP A 7 14.69 -3.78 20.72
CA ASP A 7 14.07 -5.10 20.89
C ASP A 7 14.36 -6.06 19.73
N PHE A 8 14.91 -5.55 18.61
CA PHE A 8 15.20 -6.31 17.40
C PHE A 8 16.69 -6.25 17.05
N ASP A 9 17.29 -7.41 16.79
CA ASP A 9 18.60 -7.48 16.15
C ASP A 9 18.45 -7.26 14.64
N TRP A 10 18.32 -5.99 14.24
CA TRP A 10 18.18 -5.61 12.84
C TRP A 10 19.33 -6.11 11.98
N LYS A 11 20.55 -6.14 12.52
CA LYS A 11 21.72 -6.60 11.76
C LYS A 11 21.59 -8.08 11.44
N ALA A 12 21.19 -8.90 12.40
CA ALA A 12 20.94 -10.32 12.16
C ALA A 12 19.78 -10.53 11.16
N ILE A 13 18.65 -9.83 11.34
CA ILE A 13 17.48 -9.93 10.46
C ILE A 13 17.87 -9.65 8.99
N PHE A 14 18.60 -8.55 8.73
CA PHE A 14 18.96 -8.19 7.36
C PHE A 14 20.15 -8.98 6.81
N ALA A 15 20.98 -9.61 7.65
CA ALA A 15 22.07 -10.47 7.20
C ALA A 15 21.57 -11.72 6.45
N GLU A 16 20.31 -12.11 6.61
CA GLU A 16 19.68 -13.24 5.91
C GLU A 16 19.26 -12.92 4.45
N GLY A 17 19.58 -11.73 3.94
CA GLY A 17 19.30 -11.36 2.55
C GLY A 17 17.87 -10.85 2.33
N VAL A 18 17.26 -10.24 3.35
CA VAL A 18 15.96 -9.58 3.24
C VAL A 18 16.02 -8.50 2.15
N ARG A 19 15.12 -8.58 1.16
CA ARG A 19 15.06 -7.65 0.01
C ARG A 19 14.03 -6.54 0.14
N TRP A 20 13.10 -6.67 1.09
CA TRP A 20 11.98 -5.76 1.25
C TRP A 20 11.57 -5.67 2.72
N PHE A 21 11.37 -4.44 3.20
CA PHE A 21 10.86 -4.15 4.53
C PHE A 21 9.55 -3.36 4.41
N HIS A 22 8.54 -3.75 5.17
CA HIS A 22 7.22 -3.13 5.15
C HIS A 22 6.76 -2.78 6.56
N SER A 23 6.12 -1.63 6.70
CA SER A 23 5.40 -1.23 7.91
C SER A 23 4.23 -0.32 7.54
N GLY A 24 3.47 0.19 8.53
CA GLY A 24 2.34 1.05 8.24
C GLY A 24 1.88 1.95 9.38
N GLY A 25 0.99 2.89 9.03
CA GLY A 25 0.51 3.94 9.92
C GLY A 25 -0.30 3.44 11.11
N ILE A 26 -0.97 2.30 10.98
CA ILE A 26 -1.62 1.65 12.14
C ILE A 26 -0.56 1.30 13.19
N PHE A 27 0.54 0.65 12.79
CA PHE A 27 1.63 0.30 13.70
C PHE A 27 2.29 1.55 14.31
N ALA A 28 2.50 2.59 13.51
CA ALA A 28 3.01 3.88 13.97
C ALA A 28 2.09 4.53 15.03
N ALA A 29 0.78 4.31 14.95
CA ALA A 29 -0.21 4.85 15.88
C ALA A 29 -0.42 4.01 17.16
N LEU A 30 0.27 2.87 17.34
CA LEU A 30 0.03 1.98 18.49
C LEU A 30 0.69 2.42 19.81
N SER A 31 1.83 3.09 19.78
CA SER A 31 2.47 3.70 20.97
C SER A 31 3.39 4.85 20.59
N ASP A 32 3.96 5.55 21.58
CA ASP A 32 4.96 6.60 21.33
C ASP A 32 6.30 6.00 20.87
N THR A 33 6.54 4.72 21.15
CA THR A 33 7.79 4.03 20.83
C THR A 33 7.76 3.33 19.47
N THR A 34 6.58 2.94 18.95
CA THR A 34 6.51 2.22 17.66
C THR A 34 7.03 3.00 16.46
N PRO A 35 6.88 4.34 16.33
CA PRO A 35 7.53 5.09 15.25
C PRO A 35 9.05 4.92 15.22
N GLU A 36 9.70 4.87 16.38
CA GLU A 36 11.15 4.69 16.49
C GLU A 36 11.58 3.30 15.99
N VAL A 37 10.79 2.26 16.30
CA VAL A 37 11.00 0.90 15.78
C VAL A 37 10.94 0.89 14.26
N ILE A 38 9.94 1.56 13.68
CA ILE A 38 9.78 1.66 12.22
C ILE A 38 11.01 2.32 11.61
N VAL A 39 11.42 3.48 12.13
CA VAL A 39 12.58 4.22 11.63
C VAL A 39 13.86 3.39 11.74
N ALA A 40 14.07 2.69 12.85
CA ALA A 40 15.24 1.82 13.04
C ALA A 40 15.28 0.68 12.01
N GLY A 41 14.15 -0.02 11.83
CA GLY A 41 14.02 -1.08 10.83
C GLY A 41 14.21 -0.59 9.40
N MET A 42 13.65 0.57 9.05
CA MET A 42 13.83 1.18 7.71
C MET A 42 15.28 1.61 7.44
N LYS A 43 15.97 2.17 8.44
CA LYS A 43 17.40 2.52 8.31
C LYS A 43 18.26 1.28 8.10
N ALA A 44 18.01 0.22 8.87
CA ALA A 44 18.71 -1.05 8.70
C ALA A 44 18.42 -1.71 7.34
N ALA A 45 17.15 -1.68 6.89
CA ALA A 45 16.74 -2.15 5.58
C ALA A 45 17.52 -1.44 4.46
N LYS A 46 17.58 -0.10 4.51
CA LYS A 46 18.31 0.70 3.52
C LYS A 46 19.81 0.43 3.55
N ALA A 47 20.41 0.27 4.73
CA ALA A 47 21.82 -0.09 4.86
C ALA A 47 22.14 -1.45 4.24
N ALA A 48 21.18 -2.38 4.25
CA ALA A 48 21.29 -3.70 3.61
C ALA A 48 20.88 -3.72 2.12
N GLY A 49 20.45 -2.59 1.55
CA GLY A 49 19.99 -2.50 0.17
C GLY A 49 18.57 -3.02 -0.08
N ALA A 50 17.79 -3.25 0.97
CA ALA A 50 16.39 -3.63 0.87
C ALA A 50 15.51 -2.42 0.50
N VAL A 51 14.44 -2.67 -0.24
CA VAL A 51 13.41 -1.67 -0.53
C VAL A 51 12.56 -1.43 0.72
N VAL A 52 12.24 -0.18 1.02
CA VAL A 52 11.36 0.19 2.13
C VAL A 52 9.99 0.58 1.60
N SER A 53 8.95 -0.06 2.12
CA SER A 53 7.56 0.30 1.83
C SER A 53 6.80 0.70 3.09
N PHE A 54 5.81 1.57 2.91
CA PHE A 54 4.94 2.03 3.99
C PHE A 54 3.50 2.16 3.50
N ASP A 55 2.56 1.56 4.23
CA ASP A 55 1.13 1.81 4.05
C ASP A 55 0.66 2.87 5.04
N LEU A 56 0.18 4.01 4.54
CA LEU A 56 -0.31 5.10 5.38
C LEU A 56 -1.46 4.66 6.27
N ASN A 57 -2.40 3.90 5.71
CA ASN A 57 -3.55 3.31 6.39
C ASN A 57 -4.11 4.24 7.49
N TYR A 58 -4.40 5.49 7.15
CA TYR A 58 -4.71 6.52 8.13
C TYR A 58 -6.05 6.19 8.80
N ARG A 59 -6.08 6.19 10.12
CA ARG A 59 -7.27 5.91 10.91
C ARG A 59 -7.50 7.05 11.89
N ALA A 60 -8.40 7.97 11.54
CA ALA A 60 -8.70 9.16 12.35
C ALA A 60 -9.01 8.79 13.82
N LYS A 61 -9.75 7.69 14.06
CA LYS A 61 -10.04 7.21 15.43
C LYS A 61 -8.78 6.88 16.23
N LEU A 62 -7.76 6.27 15.61
CA LEU A 62 -6.49 5.94 16.27
C LEU A 62 -5.66 7.20 16.51
N TRP A 63 -5.61 8.12 15.55
CA TRP A 63 -4.84 9.34 15.71
C TRP A 63 -5.49 10.31 16.71
N ASN A 64 -6.82 10.36 16.79
CA ASN A 64 -7.53 11.20 17.76
C ASN A 64 -7.22 10.83 19.22
N ILE A 65 -7.04 9.54 19.52
CA ILE A 65 -6.60 9.10 20.85
C ILE A 65 -5.10 9.32 21.10
N ARG A 66 -4.35 9.74 20.06
CA ARG A 66 -2.90 9.99 20.06
C ARG A 66 -2.56 11.46 19.75
N GLY A 67 -3.43 12.41 20.09
CA GLY A 67 -3.15 13.84 19.91
C GLY A 67 -3.64 14.43 18.58
N GLY A 68 -4.39 13.67 17.79
CA GLY A 68 -5.11 14.14 16.60
C GLY A 68 -4.25 14.20 15.33
N HIS A 69 -4.82 14.84 14.32
CA HIS A 69 -4.26 14.88 12.98
C HIS A 69 -2.87 15.54 12.91
N GLU A 70 -2.67 16.68 13.58
CA GLU A 70 -1.36 17.35 13.59
C GLU A 70 -0.26 16.48 14.21
N HIS A 71 -0.59 15.73 15.27
CA HIS A 71 0.35 14.79 15.86
C HIS A 71 0.66 13.67 14.87
N GLY A 72 -0.35 13.10 14.21
CA GLY A 72 -0.17 12.06 13.19
C GLY A 72 0.76 12.48 12.05
N VAL A 73 0.56 13.68 11.49
CA VAL A 73 1.44 14.21 10.42
C VAL A 73 2.88 14.34 10.92
N LYS A 74 3.08 14.90 12.13
CA LYS A 74 4.42 15.05 12.74
C LYS A 74 5.09 13.71 13.02
N THR A 75 4.32 12.69 13.42
CA THR A 75 4.83 11.34 13.67
C THR A 75 5.22 10.62 12.39
N LEU A 76 4.45 10.78 11.32
CA LEU A 76 4.68 10.11 10.04
C LEU A 76 5.82 10.76 9.23
N GLU A 77 6.05 12.06 9.37
CA GLU A 77 7.05 12.78 8.58
C GLU A 77 8.47 12.18 8.65
N PRO A 78 9.05 11.86 9.83
CA PRO A 78 10.36 11.19 9.92
C PRO A 78 10.38 9.78 9.34
N ILE A 79 9.26 9.06 9.40
CA ILE A 79 9.15 7.71 8.80
C ILE A 79 9.22 7.82 7.27
N LEU A 80 8.47 8.75 6.70
CA LEU A 80 8.32 8.91 5.25
C LEU A 80 9.63 9.31 4.55
N GLN A 81 10.58 9.93 5.26
CA GLN A 81 11.94 10.21 4.74
C GLN A 81 12.72 8.95 4.35
N HIS A 82 12.30 7.79 4.84
CA HIS A 82 12.95 6.52 4.56
C HIS A 82 12.20 5.66 3.53
N VAL A 83 11.03 6.06 3.07
CA VAL A 83 10.14 5.22 2.24
C VAL A 83 10.51 5.28 0.75
N ASP A 84 10.57 4.14 0.08
CA ASP A 84 10.71 4.07 -1.38
C ASP A 84 9.36 3.80 -2.06
N VAL A 85 8.48 3.02 -1.41
CA VAL A 85 7.14 2.63 -1.91
C VAL A 85 6.06 3.01 -0.91
N LEU A 86 5.18 3.93 -1.30
CA LEU A 86 4.06 4.40 -0.47
C LEU A 86 2.75 3.79 -0.97
N VAL A 87 1.98 3.21 -0.05
CA VAL A 87 0.60 2.76 -0.30
C VAL A 87 -0.36 3.65 0.48
N GLY A 88 -1.41 4.14 -0.18
CA GLY A 88 -2.42 4.99 0.46
C GLY A 88 -3.31 5.68 -0.56
N ASN A 89 -4.57 5.88 -0.21
CA ASN A 89 -5.54 6.59 -1.06
C ASN A 89 -5.40 8.12 -0.94
N GLU A 90 -6.25 8.87 -1.63
CA GLU A 90 -6.23 10.33 -1.62
C GLU A 90 -6.42 10.93 -0.22
N GLU A 91 -7.30 10.36 0.60
CA GLU A 91 -7.53 10.79 1.98
C GLU A 91 -6.30 10.50 2.84
N ASP A 92 -5.69 9.32 2.70
CA ASP A 92 -4.47 8.95 3.41
C ASP A 92 -3.33 9.91 3.06
N LEU A 93 -3.18 10.28 1.78
CA LEU A 93 -2.16 11.23 1.36
C LEU A 93 -2.38 12.59 2.02
N GLN A 94 -3.60 13.11 2.01
CA GLN A 94 -3.94 14.37 2.68
C GLN A 94 -3.66 14.30 4.18
N MET A 95 -4.19 13.27 4.84
CA MET A 95 -4.20 13.16 6.29
C MET A 95 -2.85 12.71 6.87
N GLY A 96 -2.12 11.87 6.15
CA GLY A 96 -0.84 11.33 6.56
C GLY A 96 0.34 12.25 6.21
N LEU A 97 0.30 12.93 5.07
CA LEU A 97 1.37 13.83 4.63
C LEU A 97 1.05 15.31 4.92
N GLY A 98 -0.18 15.64 5.34
CA GLY A 98 -0.61 17.02 5.53
C GLY A 98 -0.57 17.82 4.23
N ILE A 99 -0.85 17.17 3.09
CA ILE A 99 -0.93 17.85 1.79
C ILE A 99 -2.36 18.28 1.51
N PRO A 100 -2.59 19.44 0.86
CA PRO A 100 -3.92 19.82 0.41
C PRO A 100 -4.50 18.78 -0.56
N GLY A 101 -5.82 18.69 -0.58
CA GLY A 101 -6.56 17.82 -1.48
C GLY A 101 -6.26 18.02 -2.98
N PRO A 102 -6.79 17.13 -3.82
CA PRO A 102 -6.62 17.21 -5.26
C PRO A 102 -7.26 18.49 -5.81
N GLU A 103 -6.65 19.05 -6.85
CA GLU A 103 -7.22 20.19 -7.61
C GLU A 103 -8.17 19.70 -8.72
N VAL A 104 -8.13 18.39 -9.00
CA VAL A 104 -8.97 17.72 -9.99
C VAL A 104 -10.00 16.88 -9.25
N GLU A 105 -11.27 17.04 -9.60
CA GLU A 105 -12.34 16.18 -9.10
C GLU A 105 -12.38 14.85 -9.87
N ALA A 106 -12.46 13.73 -9.14
CA ALA A 106 -12.66 12.41 -9.74
C ALA A 106 -14.08 12.29 -10.30
N LYS A 107 -14.23 11.74 -11.51
CA LYS A 107 -15.54 11.52 -12.14
C LYS A 107 -16.31 10.34 -11.54
N SER A 108 -15.61 9.42 -10.89
CA SER A 108 -16.18 8.28 -10.16
C SER A 108 -15.16 7.74 -9.15
N ALA A 109 -15.60 6.82 -8.29
CA ALA A 109 -14.71 6.13 -7.35
C ALA A 109 -13.65 5.23 -8.04
N LEU A 110 -13.75 5.04 -9.36
CA LEU A 110 -12.83 4.26 -10.20
C LEU A 110 -11.99 5.14 -11.13
N ASP A 111 -12.12 6.47 -11.03
CA ASP A 111 -11.32 7.45 -11.78
C ASP A 111 -10.06 7.81 -10.97
N PRO A 112 -8.85 7.51 -11.45
CA PRO A 112 -7.61 7.82 -10.74
C PRO A 112 -7.17 9.28 -10.85
N SER A 113 -7.88 10.14 -11.60
CA SER A 113 -7.39 11.48 -11.95
C SER A 113 -7.07 12.35 -10.72
N ALA A 114 -7.92 12.29 -9.69
CA ALA A 114 -7.70 13.02 -8.44
C ALA A 114 -6.43 12.53 -7.74
N PHE A 115 -6.29 11.22 -7.50
CA PHE A 115 -5.08 10.58 -6.98
C PHE A 115 -3.82 10.95 -7.76
N VAL A 116 -3.85 10.83 -9.09
CA VAL A 116 -2.71 11.15 -9.96
C VAL A 116 -2.30 12.62 -9.85
N SER A 117 -3.28 13.53 -9.72
CA SER A 117 -3.00 14.97 -9.55
C SER A 117 -2.25 15.29 -8.25
N MET A 118 -2.38 14.44 -7.22
CA MET A 118 -1.70 14.63 -5.94
C MET A 118 -0.24 14.20 -5.96
N ILE A 119 0.16 13.32 -6.88
CA ILE A 119 1.50 12.71 -6.91
C ILE A 119 2.61 13.76 -6.98
N GLY A 120 2.42 14.83 -7.75
CA GLY A 120 3.40 15.90 -7.85
C GLY A 120 3.66 16.59 -6.49
N LYS A 121 2.62 16.73 -5.65
CA LYS A 121 2.74 17.28 -4.28
C LYS A 121 3.46 16.30 -3.36
N VAL A 122 3.15 15.00 -3.49
CA VAL A 122 3.79 13.92 -2.72
C VAL A 122 5.29 13.85 -3.01
N THR A 123 5.69 13.76 -4.27
CA THR A 123 7.10 13.60 -4.68
C THR A 123 7.90 14.87 -4.45
N LYS A 124 7.28 16.06 -4.51
CA LYS A 124 7.93 17.31 -4.10
C LYS A 124 8.23 17.35 -2.60
N LYS A 125 7.31 16.84 -1.76
CA LYS A 125 7.50 16.79 -0.30
C LYS A 125 8.44 15.67 0.14
N GLN A 126 8.39 14.52 -0.54
CA GLN A 126 9.17 13.32 -0.23
C GLN A 126 9.84 12.78 -1.50
N PRO A 127 10.96 13.38 -1.96
CA PRO A 127 11.61 13.03 -3.22
C PRO A 127 12.24 11.63 -3.24
N ASN A 128 12.37 10.98 -2.09
CA ASN A 128 12.83 9.59 -1.96
C ASN A 128 11.77 8.57 -2.43
N ILE A 129 10.49 8.95 -2.48
CA ILE A 129 9.40 8.03 -2.85
C ILE A 129 9.41 7.82 -4.37
N LYS A 130 9.57 6.56 -4.76
CA LYS A 130 9.64 6.10 -6.16
C LYS A 130 8.34 5.49 -6.65
N VAL A 131 7.50 5.02 -5.73
CA VAL A 131 6.21 4.42 -6.03
C VAL A 131 5.15 4.97 -5.09
N VAL A 132 4.00 5.38 -5.64
CA VAL A 132 2.79 5.69 -4.87
C VAL A 132 1.64 4.89 -5.48
N ALA A 133 0.98 4.07 -4.68
CA ALA A 133 -0.02 3.13 -5.19
C ALA A 133 -1.27 3.08 -4.31
N THR A 134 -2.42 2.83 -4.95
CA THR A 134 -3.69 2.64 -4.25
C THR A 134 -4.64 1.75 -5.06
N THR A 135 -5.65 1.23 -4.36
CA THR A 135 -6.78 0.55 -4.97
C THR A 135 -7.93 1.52 -5.15
N LEU A 136 -8.67 1.39 -6.25
CA LEU A 136 -9.88 2.14 -6.52
C LEU A 136 -11.07 1.22 -6.29
N ARG A 137 -12.02 1.64 -5.46
CA ARG A 137 -13.15 0.80 -5.06
C ARG A 137 -14.46 1.58 -5.12
N GLU A 138 -15.39 1.05 -5.89
CA GLU A 138 -16.79 1.47 -5.88
C GLU A 138 -17.61 0.42 -5.14
N VAL A 139 -18.50 0.85 -4.22
CA VAL A 139 -19.31 -0.06 -3.41
C VAL A 139 -20.77 0.06 -3.84
N HIS A 140 -21.27 -0.94 -4.56
CA HIS A 140 -22.69 -1.00 -4.96
C HIS A 140 -23.56 -1.64 -3.87
N SER A 141 -23.02 -2.67 -3.21
CA SER A 141 -23.59 -3.28 -2.00
C SER A 141 -22.48 -3.92 -1.17
N THR A 142 -22.80 -4.46 0.01
CA THR A 142 -21.84 -5.18 0.86
C THR A 142 -21.10 -6.31 0.14
N ASN A 143 -21.74 -6.91 -0.86
CA ASN A 143 -21.22 -8.07 -1.60
C ASN A 143 -20.89 -7.74 -3.05
N ARG A 144 -21.08 -6.50 -3.51
CA ARG A 144 -20.86 -6.10 -4.92
C ARG A 144 -20.04 -4.83 -5.01
N HIS A 145 -18.81 -4.97 -5.48
CA HIS A 145 -17.89 -3.85 -5.63
C HIS A 145 -17.34 -3.76 -7.06
N GLY A 146 -17.15 -2.53 -7.56
CA GLY A 146 -16.22 -2.25 -8.64
C GLY A 146 -14.80 -2.15 -8.09
N TRP A 147 -13.82 -2.74 -8.78
CA TRP A 147 -12.44 -2.83 -8.31
C TRP A 147 -11.43 -2.54 -9.43
N SER A 148 -10.54 -1.59 -9.16
CA SER A 148 -9.38 -1.26 -9.98
C SER A 148 -8.21 -0.90 -9.06
N ALA A 149 -7.05 -0.60 -9.63
CA ALA A 149 -5.89 -0.11 -8.90
C ALA A 149 -5.07 0.81 -9.79
N VAL A 150 -4.35 1.73 -9.18
CA VAL A 150 -3.47 2.67 -9.86
C VAL A 150 -2.16 2.80 -9.08
N ALA A 151 -1.06 2.91 -9.81
CA ALA A 151 0.22 3.29 -9.23
C ALA A 151 0.93 4.30 -10.12
N TRP A 152 1.62 5.23 -9.47
CA TRP A 152 2.70 5.99 -10.08
C TRP A 152 4.02 5.31 -9.71
N ILE A 153 4.84 4.98 -10.71
CA ILE A 153 6.13 4.28 -10.56
C ILE A 153 7.18 5.02 -11.40
N ASN A 154 8.13 5.68 -10.73
CA ASN A 154 9.26 6.39 -11.37
C ASN A 154 8.88 7.34 -12.52
N GLY A 155 7.76 8.06 -12.39
CA GLY A 155 7.29 9.01 -13.41
C GLY A 155 6.16 8.47 -14.30
N GLU A 156 5.94 7.16 -14.32
CA GLU A 156 4.92 6.50 -15.14
C GLU A 156 3.67 6.17 -14.32
N VAL A 157 2.49 6.34 -14.90
CA VAL A 157 1.22 5.94 -14.30
C VAL A 157 0.75 4.64 -14.93
N ALA A 158 0.47 3.64 -14.10
CA ALA A 158 -0.10 2.35 -14.50
C ALA A 158 -1.43 2.13 -13.80
N GLN A 159 -2.44 1.67 -14.54
CA GLN A 159 -3.79 1.43 -14.02
C GLN A 159 -4.29 0.05 -14.45
N ALA A 160 -4.80 -0.72 -13.49
CA ALA A 160 -5.46 -1.99 -13.75
C ALA A 160 -6.89 -1.78 -14.30
N PRO A 161 -7.43 -2.73 -15.09
CA PRO A 161 -8.80 -2.64 -15.56
C PRO A 161 -9.81 -2.66 -14.41
N ILE A 162 -11.01 -2.15 -14.68
CA ILE A 162 -12.14 -2.27 -13.76
C ILE A 162 -12.67 -3.70 -13.82
N ARG A 163 -12.99 -4.27 -12.65
CA ARG A 163 -13.66 -5.56 -12.52
C ARG A 163 -14.73 -5.50 -11.44
N ASP A 164 -15.87 -6.11 -11.75
CA ASP A 164 -16.91 -6.38 -10.77
C ASP A 164 -16.52 -7.57 -9.90
N LEU A 165 -16.62 -7.39 -8.59
CA LEU A 165 -16.35 -8.41 -7.59
C LEU A 165 -17.65 -8.80 -6.89
N ASP A 166 -17.89 -10.11 -6.81
CA ASP A 166 -18.77 -10.72 -5.83
C ASP A 166 -17.95 -11.00 -4.57
N VAL A 167 -18.15 -10.17 -3.56
CA VAL A 167 -17.34 -10.14 -2.34
C VAL A 167 -17.92 -11.08 -1.29
N TYR A 168 -17.07 -11.98 -0.81
CA TYR A 168 -17.36 -12.85 0.33
C TYR A 168 -16.91 -12.21 1.63
N ASP A 169 -15.65 -11.79 1.69
CA ASP A 169 -15.07 -10.98 2.77
C ASP A 169 -14.24 -9.87 2.14
N ARG A 170 -14.29 -8.65 2.65
CA ARG A 170 -13.52 -7.51 2.09
C ARG A 170 -12.23 -7.22 2.84
N VAL A 171 -12.08 -7.77 4.04
CA VAL A 171 -10.91 -7.51 4.90
C VAL A 171 -9.66 -8.06 4.22
N GLY A 172 -8.54 -7.35 4.35
CA GLY A 172 -7.27 -7.76 3.71
C GLY A 172 -7.14 -7.44 2.22
N GLY A 173 -8.20 -7.04 1.50
CA GLY A 173 -8.11 -6.82 0.04
C GLY A 173 -7.07 -5.77 -0.40
N GLY A 174 -6.85 -4.74 0.43
CA GLY A 174 -5.78 -3.75 0.23
C GLY A 174 -4.38 -4.32 0.51
N ASP A 175 -4.24 -5.14 1.55
CA ASP A 175 -2.98 -5.83 1.87
C ASP A 175 -2.62 -6.86 0.78
N GLY A 176 -3.63 -7.55 0.22
CA GLY A 176 -3.48 -8.40 -0.96
C GLY A 176 -2.97 -7.62 -2.17
N PHE A 177 -3.51 -6.41 -2.40
CA PHE A 177 -2.98 -5.51 -3.44
C PHE A 177 -1.52 -5.16 -3.20
N ALA A 178 -1.17 -4.69 -2.00
CA ALA A 178 0.19 -4.32 -1.64
C ALA A 178 1.15 -5.50 -1.84
N ALA A 179 0.81 -6.69 -1.32
CA ALA A 179 1.61 -7.90 -1.46
C ALA A 179 1.83 -8.30 -2.92
N GLY A 180 0.79 -8.26 -3.76
CA GLY A 180 0.90 -8.60 -5.18
C GLY A 180 1.71 -7.57 -5.98
N LEU A 181 1.56 -6.29 -5.67
CA LEU A 181 2.37 -5.21 -6.25
C LEU A 181 3.85 -5.37 -5.89
N PHE A 182 4.16 -5.58 -4.61
CA PHE A 182 5.53 -5.74 -4.12
C PHE A 182 6.18 -6.98 -4.73
N TYR A 183 5.43 -8.08 -4.85
CA TYR A 183 5.88 -9.26 -5.56
C TYR A 183 6.27 -8.93 -7.01
N GLY A 184 5.41 -8.24 -7.76
CA GLY A 184 5.71 -7.83 -9.14
C GLY A 184 6.98 -6.99 -9.24
N LEU A 185 7.14 -5.99 -8.38
CA LEU A 185 8.33 -5.14 -8.32
C LEU A 185 9.60 -5.92 -7.96
N LEU A 186 9.52 -6.85 -7.01
CA LEU A 186 10.64 -7.73 -6.62
C LEU A 186 11.12 -8.64 -7.74
N GLN A 187 10.20 -9.05 -8.63
CA GLN A 187 10.48 -9.88 -9.81
C GLN A 187 10.93 -9.06 -11.03
N GLY A 188 10.98 -7.73 -10.93
CA GLY A 188 11.34 -6.87 -12.05
C GLY A 188 10.27 -6.80 -13.14
N ALA A 189 8.99 -7.03 -12.79
CA ALA A 189 7.88 -6.85 -13.71
C ALA A 189 7.75 -5.38 -14.13
N SER A 190 7.16 -5.14 -15.31
CA SER A 190 6.83 -3.78 -15.75
C SER A 190 5.81 -3.11 -14.79
N PRO A 191 5.70 -1.77 -14.78
CA PRO A 191 4.70 -1.07 -13.96
C PRO A 191 3.28 -1.59 -14.13
N ASP A 192 2.83 -1.83 -15.36
CA ASP A 192 1.49 -2.37 -15.66
C ASP A 192 1.32 -3.80 -15.09
N GLU A 193 2.31 -4.67 -15.31
CA GLU A 193 2.27 -6.04 -14.78
C GLU A 193 2.27 -6.07 -13.25
N ALA A 194 3.08 -5.24 -12.59
CA ALA A 194 3.14 -5.18 -11.14
C ALA A 194 1.80 -4.69 -10.55
N VAL A 195 1.19 -3.66 -11.13
CA VAL A 195 -0.14 -3.17 -10.72
C VAL A 195 -1.21 -4.23 -10.96
N ARG A 196 -1.17 -4.96 -12.09
CA ARG A 196 -2.11 -6.06 -12.37
C ARG A 196 -1.96 -7.23 -11.41
N LEU A 197 -0.75 -7.58 -11.00
CA LEU A 197 -0.51 -8.63 -10.00
C LEU A 197 -1.11 -8.23 -8.64
N GLY A 198 -0.90 -6.99 -8.20
CA GLY A 198 -1.55 -6.44 -7.01
C GLY A 198 -3.07 -6.47 -7.13
N TRP A 199 -3.60 -5.90 -8.21
CA TRP A 199 -5.04 -5.83 -8.48
C TRP A 199 -5.70 -7.21 -8.46
N ALA A 200 -5.09 -8.20 -9.12
CA ALA A 200 -5.57 -9.57 -9.16
C ALA A 200 -5.53 -10.24 -7.78
N HIS A 201 -4.43 -10.06 -7.04
CA HIS A 201 -4.30 -10.65 -5.71
C HIS A 201 -5.31 -10.07 -4.72
N GLY A 202 -5.46 -8.75 -4.68
CA GLY A 202 -6.47 -8.08 -3.85
C GLY A 202 -7.89 -8.49 -4.22
N ALA A 203 -8.20 -8.65 -5.51
CA ALA A 203 -9.49 -9.16 -5.97
C ALA A 203 -9.77 -10.59 -5.48
N LEU A 204 -8.80 -11.51 -5.65
CA LEU A 204 -8.94 -12.90 -5.22
C LEU A 204 -9.08 -13.03 -3.70
N LEU A 205 -8.33 -12.23 -2.94
CA LEU A 205 -8.42 -12.24 -1.48
C LEU A 205 -9.86 -12.01 -1.01
N THR A 206 -10.60 -11.12 -1.69
CA THR A 206 -12.00 -10.84 -1.31
C THR A 206 -13.00 -12.00 -1.50
N THR A 207 -12.54 -13.10 -2.10
CA THR A 207 -13.33 -14.32 -2.32
C THR A 207 -13.06 -15.41 -1.28
N TYR A 208 -12.21 -15.12 -0.30
CA TYR A 208 -11.83 -16.03 0.78
C TYR A 208 -12.27 -15.51 2.16
N PRO A 209 -12.52 -16.39 3.14
CA PRO A 209 -12.77 -15.97 4.53
C PRO A 209 -11.53 -15.36 5.18
N GLY A 210 -11.72 -14.23 5.88
CA GLY A 210 -10.71 -13.61 6.73
C GLY A 210 -9.69 -12.74 5.97
N ASP A 211 -8.66 -12.33 6.70
CA ASP A 211 -7.75 -11.25 6.30
C ASP A 211 -6.59 -11.72 5.41
N THR A 212 -6.47 -13.03 5.17
CA THR A 212 -5.39 -13.63 4.36
C THR A 212 -5.94 -14.41 3.18
N THR A 213 -5.12 -14.53 2.14
CA THR A 213 -5.51 -15.19 0.89
C THR A 213 -5.30 -16.70 0.93
N MET A 214 -6.12 -17.44 0.17
CA MET A 214 -5.84 -18.82 -0.24
C MET A 214 -5.44 -18.92 -1.72
N ALA A 215 -5.25 -17.78 -2.41
CA ALA A 215 -4.83 -17.76 -3.80
C ALA A 215 -3.40 -18.30 -3.94
N SER A 216 -3.21 -19.20 -4.88
CA SER A 216 -1.90 -19.55 -5.40
C SER A 216 -1.35 -18.46 -6.32
N LEU A 217 -0.04 -18.40 -6.46
CA LEU A 217 0.63 -17.49 -7.39
C LEU A 217 0.13 -17.65 -8.83
N ASP A 218 -0.15 -18.89 -9.26
CA ASP A 218 -0.64 -19.16 -10.61
C ASP A 218 -2.05 -18.62 -10.83
N GLN A 219 -2.93 -18.70 -9.83
CA GLN A 219 -4.26 -18.07 -9.89
C GLN A 219 -4.14 -16.54 -9.99
N VAL A 220 -3.25 -15.92 -9.22
CA VAL A 220 -2.99 -14.48 -9.29
C VAL A 220 -2.48 -14.09 -10.68
N LYS A 221 -1.47 -14.79 -11.20
CA LYS A 221 -0.91 -14.54 -12.54
C LYS A 221 -1.94 -14.76 -13.66
N ALA A 222 -2.78 -15.78 -13.54
CA ALA A 222 -3.83 -16.07 -14.51
C ALA A 222 -4.86 -14.94 -14.56
N LEU A 223 -5.33 -14.46 -13.40
CA LEU A 223 -6.27 -13.35 -13.33
C LEU A 223 -5.63 -12.04 -13.80
N ALA A 224 -4.38 -11.76 -13.43
CA ALA A 224 -3.65 -10.55 -13.84
C ALA A 224 -3.55 -10.40 -15.37
N LYS A 225 -3.44 -11.53 -16.09
CA LYS A 225 -3.42 -11.59 -17.56
C LYS A 225 -4.81 -11.41 -18.22
N GLY A 226 -5.87 -11.25 -17.43
CA GLY A 226 -7.25 -11.19 -17.92
C GLY A 226 -7.92 -12.56 -18.07
N GLY A 227 -7.34 -13.63 -17.49
CA GLY A 227 -7.96 -14.93 -17.44
C GLY A 227 -9.29 -14.91 -16.67
N SER A 228 -10.29 -15.63 -17.18
CA SER A 228 -11.47 -15.99 -16.38
C SER A 228 -11.13 -17.16 -15.46
N ALA A 229 -11.86 -17.32 -14.35
CA ALA A 229 -11.73 -18.43 -13.40
C ALA A 229 -12.19 -19.79 -13.97
N ARG A 230 -11.89 -20.08 -15.25
CA ARG A 230 -12.00 -21.42 -15.80
C ARG A 230 -10.81 -22.23 -15.29
N ILE A 231 -11.09 -23.40 -14.71
CA ILE A 231 -10.07 -24.36 -14.30
C ILE A 231 -9.19 -24.66 -15.51
N GLN A 232 -7.91 -24.30 -15.43
CA GLN A 232 -6.90 -24.76 -16.37
C GLN A 232 -6.47 -26.16 -15.88
N ARG A 233 -6.92 -27.20 -16.59
CA ARG A 233 -6.46 -28.59 -16.41
C ARG A 233 -5.37 -28.90 -17.41
#